data_AF-A0A7Z1GTI8-F1
#
_entry.id   AF-A0A7Z1GTI8-F1
#
_cell.length_a   1.000
_cell.length_b   1.000
_cell.length_c   1.000
_cell.angle_alpha   90.00
_cell.angle_beta   90.00
_cell.angle_gamma   90.00
#
_symmetry.space_group_name_H-M   'P 1'
#
loop_
_entity.id
_entity.type
_entity.pdbx_description
1 polymer ?
#
loop_
_entity_poly.entity_id
_entity_poly.type
_entity_poly.pdbx_seq_one_letter_code
_entity_poly.pdbx_strand_id
1 'polypeptide(L)'
;MARGGINKAVVQTARLAILARGENPSIDAVRIEMGNTGSKTTIHRYLKELDDSEARLTITEAPIDDELGELVARLAQRLKDKAQEPIDLALAQFEQQKTALLAQIEALEEAHGELKQQFDIQAAALAEESAALQTTSTSLQTEQTRNAGLSQACSDYELRINDKDEQIRSLEEKHLHAREALEHYRNAIKEQREQEQRRHEGQLQQVQAELRQAQQSAMVRQDEITQLHRDNERLLIEHRVTAKELAALQEETRKGQAQQLKLSEHVSQIDSERTLLQERLRVALLESESRQQALAEHGHTNKRLELELMKAHATIEALRLAAAVATAPEATPPA
;
A
#
# COMPACT_ATOMS: atom_id res chain seq x y z
N MET A 1 140.51 -136.81 -19.39
CA MET A 1 140.02 -136.09 -18.19
C MET A 1 138.65 -136.65 -17.84
N ALA A 2 138.58 -137.54 -16.85
CA ALA A 2 137.32 -138.05 -16.33
C ALA A 2 136.58 -136.89 -15.66
N ARG A 3 135.49 -136.40 -16.27
CA ARG A 3 134.70 -135.29 -15.72
C ARG A 3 133.35 -135.83 -15.27
N GLY A 4 133.09 -135.59 -13.99
CA GLY A 4 132.16 -136.32 -13.14
C GLY A 4 130.69 -136.19 -13.53
N GLY A 5 129.93 -137.21 -13.11
CA GLY A 5 128.48 -137.26 -13.24
C GLY A 5 127.80 -136.10 -12.53
N ILE A 6 126.70 -135.65 -13.10
CA ILE A 6 125.96 -134.44 -12.69
C ILE A 6 125.17 -134.69 -11.41
N ASN A 7 125.18 -133.69 -10.53
CA ASN A 7 124.62 -133.77 -9.20
C ASN A 7 123.26 -133.06 -9.09
N LYS A 8 122.33 -133.62 -8.32
CA LYS A 8 120.92 -133.16 -8.19
C LYS A 8 120.81 -131.69 -7.76
N ALA A 9 121.71 -131.24 -6.89
CA ALA A 9 121.74 -129.85 -6.40
C ALA A 9 121.97 -128.82 -7.52
N VAL A 10 122.77 -129.15 -8.54
CA VAL A 10 123.04 -128.24 -9.66
C VAL A 10 121.80 -128.10 -10.54
N VAL A 11 121.07 -129.21 -10.75
CA VAL A 11 119.77 -129.22 -11.46
C VAL A 11 118.72 -128.40 -10.71
N GLN A 12 118.68 -128.49 -9.37
CA GLN A 12 117.77 -127.70 -8.53
C GLN A 12 118.07 -126.20 -8.59
N THR A 13 119.35 -125.83 -8.55
CA THR A 13 119.79 -124.42 -8.61
C THR A 13 119.44 -123.81 -9.97
N ALA A 14 119.70 -124.54 -11.06
CA ALA A 14 119.32 -124.11 -12.40
C ALA A 14 117.79 -123.98 -12.57
N ARG A 15 117.00 -124.92 -12.01
CA ARG A 15 115.54 -124.83 -11.99
C ARG A 15 115.04 -123.59 -11.25
N LEU A 16 115.57 -123.31 -10.05
CA LEU A 16 115.20 -122.13 -9.27
C LEU A 16 115.58 -120.83 -9.95
N ALA A 17 116.73 -120.78 -10.64
CA ALA A 17 117.12 -119.61 -11.42
C ALA A 17 116.16 -119.34 -12.60
N ILE A 18 115.67 -120.40 -13.27
CA ILE A 18 114.68 -120.27 -14.35
C ILE A 18 113.32 -119.84 -13.80
N LEU A 19 112.85 -120.43 -12.70
CA LEU A 19 111.60 -120.06 -12.04
C LEU A 19 111.63 -118.63 -11.50
N ALA A 20 112.75 -118.17 -10.94
CA ALA A 20 112.91 -116.78 -10.49
C ALA A 20 112.88 -115.77 -11.65
N ARG A 21 113.21 -116.21 -12.88
CA ARG A 21 113.02 -115.42 -14.10
C ARG A 21 111.60 -115.52 -14.68
N GLY A 22 110.72 -116.32 -14.07
CA GLY A 22 109.31 -116.46 -14.46
C GLY A 22 109.05 -117.40 -15.64
N GLU A 23 110.06 -118.17 -16.08
CA GLU A 23 109.93 -119.13 -17.18
C GLU A 23 109.69 -120.55 -16.66
N ASN A 24 109.01 -121.40 -17.44
CA ASN A 24 108.71 -122.77 -17.03
C ASN A 24 109.95 -123.69 -17.21
N PRO A 25 110.40 -124.39 -16.15
CA PRO A 25 111.63 -125.18 -16.18
C PRO A 25 111.46 -126.48 -16.97
N SER A 26 111.71 -126.44 -18.28
CA SER A 26 111.80 -127.64 -19.13
C SER A 26 113.20 -128.26 -19.10
N ILE A 27 113.33 -129.54 -19.46
CA ILE A 27 114.62 -130.28 -19.40
C ILE A 27 115.72 -129.58 -20.21
N ASP A 28 115.38 -129.05 -21.39
CA ASP A 28 116.34 -128.35 -22.25
C ASP A 28 116.70 -126.97 -21.69
N ALA A 29 115.74 -126.24 -21.11
CA ALA A 29 116.00 -124.96 -20.46
C ALA A 29 116.97 -125.12 -19.28
N VAL A 30 116.74 -126.11 -18.42
CA VAL A 30 117.62 -126.43 -17.28
C VAL A 30 119.01 -126.87 -17.76
N ARG A 31 119.08 -127.62 -18.87
CA ARG A 31 120.36 -128.04 -19.44
C ARG A 31 121.15 -126.87 -20.04
N ILE A 32 120.50 -125.92 -20.69
CA ILE A 32 121.14 -124.71 -21.22
C ILE A 32 121.71 -123.88 -20.07
N GLU A 33 120.93 -123.68 -19.01
CA GLU A 33 121.39 -122.91 -17.84
C GLU A 33 122.58 -123.57 -17.13
N MET A 34 122.65 -124.91 -17.16
CA MET A 34 123.79 -125.68 -16.65
C MET A 34 124.98 -125.76 -17.63
N GLY A 35 125.02 -124.90 -18.65
CA GLY A 35 126.13 -124.83 -19.61
C GLY A 35 126.13 -125.95 -20.65
N ASN A 36 124.94 -126.43 -21.04
CA ASN A 36 124.69 -127.51 -22.00
C ASN A 36 125.27 -128.89 -21.62
N THR A 37 125.57 -129.07 -20.33
CA THR A 37 126.15 -130.29 -19.78
C THR A 37 125.07 -131.23 -19.23
N GLY A 38 125.18 -132.51 -19.57
CA GLY A 38 124.32 -133.57 -19.04
C GLY A 38 123.40 -134.27 -20.01
N SER A 39 123.21 -135.57 -19.78
CA SER A 39 122.25 -136.36 -20.50
C SER A 39 120.83 -135.95 -20.09
N LYS A 40 120.01 -135.67 -21.11
CA LYS A 40 118.61 -135.25 -20.98
C LYS A 40 117.80 -136.18 -20.07
N THR A 41 118.12 -137.48 -20.06
CA THR A 41 117.51 -138.50 -19.20
C THR A 41 117.82 -138.33 -17.71
N THR A 42 119.04 -137.92 -17.35
CA THR A 42 119.45 -137.74 -15.95
C THR A 42 118.88 -136.46 -15.36
N ILE A 43 118.84 -135.38 -16.16
CA ILE A 43 118.19 -134.11 -15.77
C ILE A 43 116.69 -134.32 -15.57
N HIS A 44 116.02 -135.05 -16.48
CA HIS A 44 114.60 -135.37 -16.32
C HIS A 44 114.30 -136.20 -15.06
N ARG A 45 115.14 -137.19 -14.74
CA ARG A 45 114.99 -137.97 -13.50
C ARG A 45 115.08 -137.06 -12.26
N TYR A 46 116.09 -136.19 -12.20
CA TYR A 46 116.25 -135.30 -11.06
C TYR A 46 115.18 -134.21 -10.99
N LEU A 47 114.70 -133.68 -12.12
CA LEU A 47 113.56 -132.76 -12.16
C LEU A 47 112.30 -133.43 -11.63
N LYS A 48 111.99 -134.66 -12.07
CA LYS A 48 110.83 -135.41 -11.57
C LYS A 48 110.92 -135.72 -10.08
N GLU A 49 112.10 -136.12 -9.59
CA GLU A 49 112.30 -136.31 -8.15
C GLU A 49 112.22 -135.02 -7.32
N LEU A 50 112.47 -133.85 -7.92
CA LEU A 50 112.32 -132.55 -7.26
C LEU A 50 110.85 -132.13 -7.23
N ASP A 51 110.12 -132.31 -8.34
CA ASP A 51 108.68 -132.09 -8.43
C ASP A 51 107.91 -132.98 -7.43
N ASP A 52 108.31 -134.26 -7.28
CA ASP A 52 107.71 -135.20 -6.30
C ASP A 52 108.03 -134.86 -4.83
N SER A 53 109.08 -134.04 -4.57
CA SER A 53 109.40 -133.53 -3.23
C SER A 53 108.70 -132.21 -2.89
N GLU A 54 108.45 -131.33 -3.87
CA GLU A 54 107.65 -130.11 -3.67
C GLU A 54 106.15 -130.41 -3.50
N ALA A 55 105.63 -131.45 -4.18
CA ALA A 55 104.25 -131.92 -3.95
C ALA A 55 104.01 -132.54 -2.56
N ARG A 56 105.07 -132.88 -1.80
CA ARG A 56 104.97 -133.32 -0.40
C ARG A 56 105.04 -132.18 0.61
N LEU A 57 105.56 -131.01 0.24
CA LEU A 57 105.63 -129.83 1.12
C LEU A 57 104.29 -129.08 1.20
N THR A 58 103.32 -129.39 0.32
CA THR A 58 101.98 -128.79 0.31
C THR A 58 100.89 -129.67 0.94
N ILE A 59 101.22 -130.86 1.50
CA ILE A 59 100.22 -131.84 1.97
C ILE A 59 100.38 -132.23 3.46
N THR A 60 101.34 -131.67 4.20
CA THR A 60 101.51 -132.00 5.63
C THR A 60 101.75 -130.77 6.49
N GLU A 61 100.68 -130.06 6.86
CA GLU A 61 100.55 -129.34 8.14
C GLU A 61 99.08 -128.87 8.32
N ALA A 62 98.33 -129.65 9.10
CA ALA A 62 97.05 -129.27 9.72
C ALA A 62 97.33 -128.64 11.12
N PRO A 63 96.37 -128.42 12.03
CA PRO A 63 95.12 -127.64 12.03
C PRO A 63 95.14 -126.53 13.13
N ILE A 64 96.30 -125.91 13.41
CA ILE A 64 96.48 -124.96 14.55
C ILE A 64 96.21 -123.49 14.15
N ASP A 65 96.33 -123.14 12.87
CA ASP A 65 96.17 -121.77 12.38
C ASP A 65 94.69 -121.33 12.29
N ASP A 66 93.78 -122.28 12.05
CA ASP A 66 92.33 -122.04 12.03
C ASP A 66 91.79 -121.69 13.44
N GLU A 67 92.24 -122.35 14.52
CA GLU A 67 91.77 -122.06 15.89
C GLU A 67 92.23 -120.69 16.40
N LEU A 68 93.47 -120.28 16.08
CA LEU A 68 93.99 -118.94 16.40
C LEU A 68 93.33 -117.87 15.54
N GLY A 69 93.09 -118.14 14.25
CA GLY A 69 92.31 -117.28 13.38
C GLY A 69 90.88 -117.08 13.90
N GLU A 70 90.23 -118.13 14.39
CA GLU A 70 88.89 -118.06 14.98
C GLU A 70 88.87 -117.27 16.30
N LEU A 71 89.90 -117.41 17.15
CA LEU A 71 90.05 -116.64 18.38
C LEU A 71 90.31 -115.15 18.13
N VAL A 72 91.18 -114.82 17.18
CA VAL A 72 91.46 -113.44 16.76
C VAL A 72 90.23 -112.84 16.07
N ALA A 73 89.50 -113.60 15.27
CA ALA A 73 88.23 -113.17 14.69
C ALA A 73 87.18 -112.88 15.77
N ARG A 74 87.03 -113.76 16.77
CA ARG A 74 86.14 -113.54 17.93
C ARG A 74 86.56 -112.32 18.76
N LEU A 75 87.87 -112.10 18.96
CA LEU A 75 88.39 -110.94 19.69
C LEU A 75 88.15 -109.64 18.91
N ALA A 76 88.42 -109.65 17.60
CA ALA A 76 88.15 -108.53 16.70
C ALA A 76 86.67 -108.20 16.65
N GLN A 77 85.80 -109.21 16.62
CA GLN A 77 84.35 -109.06 16.67
C GLN A 77 83.90 -108.46 18.01
N ARG A 78 84.44 -108.95 19.14
CA ARG A 78 84.14 -108.40 20.48
C ARG A 78 84.67 -106.97 20.69
N LEU A 79 85.80 -106.62 20.07
CA LEU A 79 86.33 -105.25 20.03
C LEU A 79 85.45 -104.34 19.17
N LYS A 80 84.96 -104.85 18.05
CA LYS A 80 84.03 -104.14 17.17
C LYS A 80 82.71 -103.88 17.87
N ASP A 81 82.14 -104.89 18.54
CA ASP A 81 80.91 -104.78 19.32
C ASP A 81 81.07 -103.76 20.47
N LYS A 82 82.18 -103.81 21.22
CA LYS A 82 82.48 -102.83 22.27
C LYS A 82 82.75 -101.41 21.76
N ALA A 83 83.27 -101.27 20.55
CA ALA A 83 83.46 -99.97 19.91
C ALA A 83 82.14 -99.44 19.32
N GLN A 84 81.22 -100.33 18.92
CA GLN A 84 79.90 -100.00 18.40
C GLN A 84 78.92 -99.61 19.52
N GLU A 85 78.97 -100.24 20.69
CA GLU A 85 78.10 -99.93 21.83
C GLU A 85 78.05 -98.42 22.23
N PRO A 86 79.17 -97.69 22.38
CA PRO A 86 79.14 -96.24 22.66
C PRO A 86 78.69 -95.42 21.45
N ILE A 87 78.92 -95.89 20.23
CA ILE A 87 78.46 -95.23 19.01
C ILE A 87 76.94 -95.34 18.92
N ASP A 88 76.38 -96.52 19.19
CA ASP A 88 74.94 -96.78 19.19
C ASP A 88 74.23 -95.97 20.30
N LEU A 89 74.83 -95.88 21.49
CA LEU A 89 74.32 -95.02 22.57
C LEU A 89 74.36 -93.53 22.20
N ALA A 90 75.44 -93.05 21.58
CA ALA A 90 75.54 -91.66 21.14
C ALA A 90 74.56 -91.35 20.00
N LEU A 91 74.36 -92.29 19.06
CA LEU A 91 73.35 -92.18 18.01
C LEU A 91 71.94 -92.15 18.60
N ALA A 92 71.62 -93.02 19.56
CA ALA A 92 70.31 -93.02 20.22
C ALA A 92 70.05 -91.71 20.99
N GLN A 93 71.04 -91.18 21.70
CA GLN A 93 70.93 -89.88 22.39
C GLN A 93 70.78 -88.73 21.39
N PHE A 94 71.53 -88.74 20.30
CA PHE A 94 71.41 -87.74 19.24
C PHE A 94 70.04 -87.80 18.57
N GLU A 95 69.52 -89.00 18.27
CA GLU A 95 68.16 -89.17 17.72
C GLU A 95 67.09 -88.68 18.70
N GLN A 96 67.24 -88.94 20.00
CA GLN A 96 66.33 -88.39 21.02
C GLN A 96 66.39 -86.86 21.09
N GLN A 97 67.58 -86.26 21.06
CA GLN A 97 67.72 -84.80 21.05
C GLN A 97 67.17 -84.19 19.77
N LYS A 98 67.42 -84.81 18.61
CA LYS A 98 66.89 -84.38 17.32
C LYS A 98 65.37 -84.45 17.31
N THR A 99 64.77 -85.54 17.80
CA THR A 99 63.30 -85.65 17.88
C THR A 99 62.70 -84.64 18.86
N ALA A 100 63.34 -84.40 20.02
CA ALA A 100 62.90 -83.38 20.97
C ALA A 100 62.97 -81.96 20.38
N LEU A 101 64.06 -81.62 19.66
CA LEU A 101 64.20 -80.33 18.99
C LEU A 101 63.19 -80.16 17.85
N LEU A 102 62.96 -81.20 17.04
CA LEU A 102 61.95 -81.16 15.99
C LEU A 102 60.55 -80.95 16.58
N ALA A 103 60.20 -81.64 17.66
CA ALA A 103 58.93 -81.43 18.35
C ALA A 103 58.79 -80.00 18.93
N GLN A 104 59.88 -79.40 19.42
CA GLN A 104 59.85 -78.01 19.87
C GLN A 104 59.68 -77.02 18.71
N ILE A 105 60.32 -77.28 17.56
CA ILE A 105 60.16 -76.46 16.36
C ILE A 105 58.72 -76.54 15.87
N GLU A 106 58.15 -77.76 15.77
CA GLU A 106 56.75 -77.96 15.38
C GLU A 106 55.79 -77.21 16.31
N ALA A 107 55.96 -77.33 17.63
CA ALA A 107 55.12 -76.63 18.60
C ALA A 107 55.24 -75.09 18.51
N LEU A 108 56.44 -74.57 18.25
CA LEU A 108 56.65 -73.13 18.05
C LEU A 108 56.07 -72.63 16.73
N GLU A 109 56.16 -73.43 15.66
CA GLU A 109 55.55 -73.13 14.37
C GLU A 109 54.02 -73.10 14.46
N GLU A 110 53.41 -74.06 15.18
CA GLU A 110 51.97 -74.08 15.47
C GLU A 110 51.55 -72.83 16.27
N ALA A 111 52.21 -72.53 17.39
CA ALA A 111 51.90 -71.36 18.21
C ALA A 111 52.08 -70.04 17.43
N HIS A 112 53.09 -69.96 16.57
CA HIS A 112 53.31 -68.81 15.71
C HIS A 112 52.23 -68.68 14.62
N GLY A 113 51.77 -69.81 14.07
CA GLY A 113 50.64 -69.86 13.15
C GLY A 113 49.34 -69.36 13.79
N GLU A 114 49.03 -69.82 15.01
CA GLU A 114 47.87 -69.35 15.78
C GLU A 114 47.94 -67.86 16.09
N LEU A 115 49.09 -67.36 16.56
CA LEU A 115 49.26 -65.95 16.87
C LEU A 115 49.13 -65.06 15.63
N LYS A 116 49.67 -65.51 14.48
CA LYS A 116 49.48 -64.83 13.19
C LYS A 116 48.01 -64.77 12.81
N GLN A 117 47.27 -65.89 12.90
CA GLN A 117 45.84 -65.90 12.61
C GLN A 117 45.06 -64.94 13.53
N GLN A 118 45.37 -64.92 14.83
CA GLN A 118 44.74 -63.98 15.77
C GLN A 118 45.06 -62.52 15.42
N PHE A 119 46.31 -62.22 15.05
CA PHE A 119 46.72 -60.89 14.63
C PHE A 119 45.98 -60.47 13.35
N ASP A 120 45.86 -61.35 12.37
CA ASP A 120 45.15 -61.07 11.12
C ASP A 120 43.65 -60.82 11.36
N ILE A 121 43.01 -61.59 12.25
CA ILE A 121 41.61 -61.38 12.65
C ILE A 121 41.44 -60.02 13.34
N GLN A 122 42.32 -59.67 14.28
CA GLN A 122 42.25 -58.38 14.98
C GLN A 122 42.52 -57.21 14.05
N ALA A 123 43.48 -57.34 13.12
CA ALA A 123 43.76 -56.33 12.11
C ALA A 123 42.56 -56.10 11.19
N ALA A 124 41.87 -57.17 10.78
CA ALA A 124 40.65 -57.08 9.99
C ALA A 124 39.51 -56.40 10.77
N ALA A 125 39.28 -56.78 12.03
CA ALA A 125 38.26 -56.16 12.87
C ALA A 125 38.53 -54.67 13.13
N LEU A 126 39.79 -54.30 13.38
CA LEU A 126 40.19 -52.90 13.57
C LEU A 126 39.98 -52.09 12.29
N ALA A 127 40.29 -52.66 11.12
CA ALA A 127 40.06 -52.02 9.83
C ALA A 127 38.55 -51.78 9.60
N GLU A 128 37.70 -52.76 9.91
CA GLU A 128 36.24 -52.63 9.78
C GLU A 128 35.68 -51.54 10.71
N GLU A 129 36.05 -51.55 11.99
CA GLU A 129 35.65 -50.51 12.96
C GLU A 129 36.13 -49.12 12.53
N SER A 130 37.35 -49.01 12.00
CA SER A 130 37.87 -47.72 11.50
C SER A 130 37.06 -47.20 10.30
N ALA A 131 36.64 -48.10 9.39
CA ALA A 131 35.80 -47.74 8.25
C ALA A 131 34.38 -47.35 8.70
N ALA A 132 33.81 -48.06 9.68
CA ALA A 132 32.52 -47.72 10.28
C ALA A 132 32.57 -46.37 11.00
N LEU A 133 33.63 -46.09 11.75
CA LEU A 133 33.84 -44.80 12.42
C LEU A 133 33.98 -43.66 11.39
N GLN A 134 34.72 -43.87 10.31
CA GLN A 134 34.87 -42.86 9.26
C GLN A 134 33.53 -42.58 8.56
N THR A 135 32.73 -43.63 8.32
CA THR A 135 31.40 -43.51 7.72
C THR A 135 30.41 -42.76 8.64
N THR A 136 30.39 -43.10 9.93
CA THR A 136 29.54 -42.41 10.91
C THR A 136 29.97 -40.97 11.13
N SER A 137 31.27 -40.67 11.17
CA SER A 137 31.79 -39.31 11.29
C SER A 137 31.41 -38.46 10.07
N THR A 138 31.53 -38.99 8.87
CA THR A 138 31.13 -38.27 7.64
C THR A 138 29.62 -38.06 7.60
N SER A 139 28.83 -39.07 7.94
CA SER A 139 27.37 -38.93 8.07
C SER A 139 26.98 -37.88 9.10
N LEU A 140 27.59 -37.89 10.28
CA LEU A 140 27.34 -36.89 11.32
C LEU A 140 27.67 -35.48 10.82
N GLN A 141 28.78 -35.30 10.12
CA GLN A 141 29.16 -34.01 9.55
C GLN A 141 28.17 -33.51 8.50
N THR A 142 27.64 -34.42 7.65
CA THR A 142 26.59 -34.06 6.68
C THR A 142 25.29 -33.63 7.37
N GLU A 143 24.87 -34.34 8.43
CA GLU A 143 23.67 -33.99 9.18
C GLU A 143 23.84 -32.70 10.00
N GLN A 144 25.02 -32.43 10.55
CA GLN A 144 25.34 -31.16 11.20
C GLN A 144 25.23 -29.98 10.22
N THR A 145 25.79 -30.15 9.01
CA THR A 145 25.72 -29.12 7.96
C THR A 145 24.27 -28.89 7.52
N ARG A 146 23.49 -29.98 7.37
CA ARG A 146 22.06 -29.91 7.05
C ARG A 146 21.28 -29.21 8.17
N ASN A 147 21.55 -29.53 9.42
CA ASN A 147 20.87 -28.93 10.57
C ASN A 147 21.18 -27.43 10.69
N ALA A 148 22.43 -27.03 10.47
CA ALA A 148 22.82 -25.63 10.40
C ALA A 148 22.07 -24.90 9.27
N GLY A 149 21.99 -25.50 8.07
CA GLY A 149 21.23 -24.95 6.95
C GLY A 149 19.73 -24.81 7.23
N LEU A 150 19.12 -25.80 7.89
CA LEU A 150 17.71 -25.74 8.30
C LEU A 150 17.49 -24.67 9.37
N SER A 151 18.37 -24.55 10.35
CA SER A 151 18.28 -23.54 11.41
C SER A 151 18.40 -22.12 10.84
N GLN A 152 19.30 -21.92 9.88
CA GLN A 152 19.41 -20.66 9.15
C GLN A 152 18.13 -20.35 8.36
N ALA A 153 17.61 -21.32 7.61
CA ALA A 153 16.36 -21.13 6.87
C ALA A 153 15.17 -20.80 7.79
N CYS A 154 15.07 -21.43 8.96
CA CYS A 154 14.07 -21.08 9.97
C CYS A 154 14.21 -19.62 10.44
N SER A 155 15.43 -19.18 10.76
CA SER A 155 15.71 -17.79 11.15
C SER A 155 15.36 -16.80 10.03
N ASP A 156 15.67 -17.13 8.78
CA ASP A 156 15.35 -16.28 7.62
C ASP A 156 13.83 -16.18 7.40
N TYR A 157 13.10 -17.29 7.59
CA TYR A 157 11.64 -17.29 7.53
C TYR A 157 11.00 -16.52 8.67
N GLU A 158 11.53 -16.61 9.90
CA GLU A 158 11.08 -15.82 11.04
C GLU A 158 11.24 -14.31 10.78
N LEU A 159 12.41 -13.89 10.27
CA LEU A 159 12.63 -12.50 9.85
C LEU A 159 11.62 -12.06 8.79
N ARG A 160 11.42 -12.88 7.76
CA ARG A 160 10.46 -12.57 6.69
C ARG A 160 9.01 -12.50 7.20
N ILE A 161 8.64 -13.33 8.17
CA ILE A 161 7.32 -13.27 8.81
C ILE A 161 7.17 -11.97 9.59
N ASN A 162 8.17 -11.61 10.41
CA ASN A 162 8.15 -10.36 11.16
C ASN A 162 8.04 -9.12 10.24
N ASP A 163 8.82 -9.07 9.16
CA ASP A 163 8.73 -7.99 8.16
C ASP A 163 7.33 -7.90 7.54
N LYS A 164 6.69 -9.05 7.30
CA LYS A 164 5.33 -9.10 6.74
C LYS A 164 4.29 -8.66 7.77
N ASP A 165 4.45 -9.05 9.02
CA ASP A 165 3.57 -8.60 10.11
C ASP A 165 3.67 -7.09 10.32
N GLU A 166 4.86 -6.50 10.26
CA GLU A 166 5.05 -5.04 10.31
C GLU A 166 4.40 -4.34 9.11
N GLN A 167 4.55 -4.90 7.90
CA GLN A 167 3.87 -4.38 6.70
C GLN A 167 2.35 -4.44 6.83
N ILE A 168 1.81 -5.53 7.37
CA ILE A 168 0.36 -5.69 7.61
C ILE A 168 -0.11 -4.64 8.62
N ARG A 169 0.59 -4.50 9.76
CA ARG A 169 0.25 -3.47 10.77
C ARG A 169 0.27 -2.06 10.18
N SER A 170 1.28 -1.71 9.39
CA SER A 170 1.36 -0.41 8.72
C SER A 170 0.19 -0.18 7.74
N LEU A 171 -0.25 -1.23 7.04
CA LEU A 171 -1.42 -1.13 6.15
C LEU A 171 -2.72 -0.99 6.94
N GLU A 172 -2.89 -1.74 8.02
CA GLU A 172 -4.04 -1.63 8.92
C GLU A 172 -4.16 -0.25 9.54
N GLU A 173 -3.04 0.35 10.01
CA GLU A 173 -3.00 1.72 10.50
C GLU A 173 -3.41 2.73 9.42
N LYS A 174 -2.89 2.60 8.20
CA LYS A 174 -3.30 3.45 7.07
C LYS A 174 -4.79 3.30 6.75
N HIS A 175 -5.33 2.08 6.81
CA HIS A 175 -6.75 1.83 6.61
C HIS A 175 -7.61 2.43 7.73
N LEU A 176 -7.16 2.32 8.99
CA LEU A 176 -7.81 2.94 10.14
C LEU A 176 -7.87 4.46 9.96
N HIS A 177 -6.74 5.11 9.66
CA HIS A 177 -6.69 6.55 9.42
C HIS A 177 -7.55 6.99 8.22
N ALA A 178 -7.57 6.22 7.13
CA ALA A 178 -8.44 6.50 6.00
C ALA A 178 -9.93 6.42 6.39
N ARG A 179 -10.30 5.45 7.24
CA ARG A 179 -11.65 5.30 7.76
C ARG A 179 -12.03 6.46 8.70
N GLU A 180 -11.17 6.79 9.65
CA GLU A 180 -11.35 7.93 10.57
C GLU A 180 -11.52 9.24 9.79
N ALA A 181 -10.68 9.48 8.78
CA ALA A 181 -10.79 10.64 7.91
C ALA A 181 -12.16 10.68 7.20
N LEU A 182 -12.63 9.56 6.64
CA LEU A 182 -13.95 9.48 6.02
C LEU A 182 -15.10 9.69 7.01
N GLU A 183 -14.98 9.21 8.24
CA GLU A 183 -15.95 9.45 9.31
C GLU A 183 -15.97 10.93 9.70
N HIS A 184 -14.81 11.59 9.82
CA HIS A 184 -14.72 13.03 10.02
C HIS A 184 -15.35 13.82 8.87
N TYR A 185 -15.07 13.46 7.60
CA TYR A 185 -15.70 14.11 6.45
C TYR A 185 -17.23 13.93 6.45
N ARG A 186 -17.73 12.73 6.75
CA ARG A 186 -19.18 12.47 6.85
C ARG A 186 -19.83 13.30 7.95
N ASN A 187 -19.20 13.37 9.12
CA ASN A 187 -19.68 14.17 10.24
C ASN A 187 -19.66 15.66 9.91
N ALA A 188 -18.58 16.17 9.30
CA ALA A 188 -18.48 17.56 8.87
C ALA A 188 -19.57 17.94 7.85
N ILE A 189 -19.85 17.08 6.85
CA ILE A 189 -20.93 17.32 5.89
C ILE A 189 -22.30 17.29 6.58
N LYS A 190 -22.51 16.36 7.52
CA LYS A 190 -23.75 16.27 8.29
C LYS A 190 -23.96 17.56 9.12
N GLU A 191 -22.95 18.00 9.85
CA GLU A 191 -22.98 19.24 10.62
C GLU A 191 -23.22 20.46 9.73
N GLN A 192 -22.58 20.53 8.56
CA GLN A 192 -22.81 21.61 7.59
C GLN A 192 -24.28 21.64 7.16
N ARG A 193 -24.85 20.49 6.77
CA ARG A 193 -26.27 20.40 6.36
C ARG A 193 -27.22 20.77 7.50
N GLU A 194 -26.93 20.32 8.73
CA GLU A 194 -27.74 20.68 9.90
C GLU A 194 -27.67 22.20 10.19
N GLN A 195 -26.50 22.83 10.03
CA GLN A 195 -26.36 24.27 10.17
C GLN A 195 -27.11 25.03 9.08
N GLU A 196 -27.01 24.61 7.82
CA GLU A 196 -27.76 25.19 6.70
C GLU A 196 -29.27 25.05 6.93
N GLN A 197 -29.74 23.88 7.36
CA GLN A 197 -31.13 23.65 7.70
C GLN A 197 -31.62 24.59 8.80
N ARG A 198 -30.87 24.73 9.91
CA ARG A 198 -31.21 25.67 11.00
C ARG A 198 -31.27 27.12 10.51
N ARG A 199 -30.37 27.53 9.63
CA ARG A 199 -30.38 28.87 9.02
C ARG A 199 -31.63 29.07 8.16
N HIS A 200 -31.98 28.10 7.32
CA HIS A 200 -33.18 28.15 6.48
C HIS A 200 -34.47 28.16 7.31
N GLU A 201 -34.55 27.34 8.36
CA GLU A 201 -35.67 27.35 9.29
C GLU A 201 -35.82 28.72 9.97
N GLY A 202 -34.71 29.35 10.40
CA GLY A 202 -34.71 30.71 10.93
C GLY A 202 -35.20 31.76 9.93
N GLN A 203 -34.73 31.72 8.68
CA GLN A 203 -35.18 32.61 7.61
C GLN A 203 -36.68 32.43 7.32
N LEU A 204 -37.16 31.19 7.27
CA LEU A 204 -38.57 30.88 7.05
C LEU A 204 -39.44 31.44 8.18
N GLN A 205 -39.02 31.29 9.44
CA GLN A 205 -39.72 31.86 10.59
C GLN A 205 -39.75 33.39 10.53
N GLN A 206 -38.65 34.03 10.13
CA GLN A 206 -38.58 35.49 9.95
C GLN A 206 -39.58 35.95 8.88
N VAL A 207 -39.56 35.35 7.70
CA VAL A 207 -40.49 35.71 6.60
C VAL A 207 -41.95 35.45 7.02
N GLN A 208 -42.23 34.37 7.76
CA GLN A 208 -43.56 34.12 8.30
C GLN A 208 -44.00 35.16 9.34
N ALA A 209 -43.08 35.72 10.13
CA ALA A 209 -43.36 36.81 11.05
C ALA A 209 -43.63 38.12 10.30
N GLU A 210 -42.80 38.45 9.31
CA GLU A 210 -42.98 39.63 8.44
C GLU A 210 -44.30 39.56 7.66
N LEU A 211 -44.66 38.38 7.12
CA LEU A 211 -45.94 38.16 6.45
C LEU A 211 -47.13 38.41 7.40
N ARG A 212 -47.07 37.88 8.63
CA ARG A 212 -48.11 38.13 9.64
C ARG A 212 -48.21 39.61 9.99
N GLN A 213 -47.08 40.29 10.15
CA GLN A 213 -47.05 41.73 10.42
C GLN A 213 -47.64 42.54 9.26
N ALA A 214 -47.28 42.21 8.02
CA ALA A 214 -47.82 42.86 6.83
C ALA A 214 -49.33 42.64 6.69
N GLN A 215 -49.82 41.42 6.96
CA GLN A 215 -51.25 41.10 6.98
C GLN A 215 -52.00 41.91 8.05
N GLN A 216 -51.46 42.02 9.26
CA GLN A 216 -52.03 42.85 10.33
C GLN A 216 -52.06 44.33 9.93
N SER A 217 -50.97 44.85 9.37
CA SER A 217 -50.93 46.23 8.88
C SER A 217 -51.94 46.47 7.76
N ALA A 218 -52.11 45.52 6.84
CA ALA A 218 -53.09 45.60 5.77
C ALA A 218 -54.52 45.62 6.31
N MET A 219 -54.82 44.80 7.34
CA MET A 219 -56.11 44.80 8.02
C MET A 219 -56.41 46.16 8.67
N VAL A 220 -55.45 46.76 9.38
CA VAL A 220 -55.61 48.09 9.97
C VAL A 220 -55.87 49.16 8.88
N ARG A 221 -55.12 49.13 7.77
CA ARG A 221 -55.35 50.04 6.63
C ARG A 221 -56.73 49.84 6.00
N GLN A 222 -57.19 48.59 5.89
CA GLN A 222 -58.53 48.30 5.38
C GLN A 222 -59.61 48.88 6.31
N ASP A 223 -59.44 48.75 7.63
CA ASP A 223 -60.34 49.34 8.61
C ASP A 223 -60.36 50.87 8.52
N GLU A 224 -59.20 51.52 8.40
CA GLU A 224 -59.07 52.98 8.16
C GLU A 224 -59.81 53.41 6.88
N ILE A 225 -59.62 52.68 5.77
CA ILE A 225 -60.30 52.95 4.50
C ILE A 225 -61.82 52.84 4.66
N THR A 226 -62.32 51.82 5.37
CA THR A 226 -63.76 51.68 5.60
C THR A 226 -64.33 52.80 6.48
N GLN A 227 -63.58 53.28 7.48
CA GLN A 227 -63.98 54.43 8.29
C GLN A 227 -64.04 55.70 7.45
N LEU A 228 -63.01 55.97 6.65
CA LEU A 228 -62.99 57.11 5.73
C LEU A 228 -64.12 57.05 4.70
N HIS A 229 -64.48 55.86 4.19
CA HIS A 229 -65.64 55.73 3.30
C HIS A 229 -66.95 56.11 3.99
N ARG A 230 -67.17 55.66 5.24
CA ARG A 230 -68.36 56.02 6.02
C ARG A 230 -68.41 57.52 6.32
N ASP A 231 -67.28 58.14 6.65
CA ASP A 231 -67.23 59.57 6.92
C ASP A 231 -67.41 60.40 5.64
N ASN A 232 -66.86 59.96 4.50
CA ASN A 232 -67.15 60.56 3.20
C ASN A 232 -68.65 60.47 2.84
N GLU A 233 -69.30 59.32 3.08
CA GLU A 233 -70.75 59.18 2.88
C GLU A 233 -71.55 60.13 3.77
N ARG A 234 -71.16 60.27 5.05
CA ARG A 234 -71.78 61.25 5.98
C ARG A 234 -71.62 62.67 5.48
N LEU A 235 -70.41 63.08 5.13
CA LEU A 235 -70.13 64.42 4.59
C LEU A 235 -70.89 64.69 3.28
N LEU A 236 -71.03 63.69 2.42
CA LEU A 236 -71.84 63.81 1.19
C LEU A 236 -73.32 64.02 1.50
N ILE A 237 -73.87 63.35 2.52
CA ILE A 237 -75.25 63.56 2.96
C ILE A 237 -75.40 64.96 3.55
N GLU A 238 -74.51 65.38 4.45
CA GLU A 238 -74.50 66.73 5.02
C GLU A 238 -74.42 67.79 3.92
N HIS A 239 -73.48 67.65 2.97
CA HIS A 239 -73.37 68.53 1.82
C HIS A 239 -74.65 68.59 0.98
N ARG A 240 -75.34 67.46 0.77
CA ARG A 240 -76.64 67.44 0.07
C ARG A 240 -77.72 68.17 0.85
N VAL A 241 -77.73 68.08 2.18
CA VAL A 241 -78.67 68.81 3.04
C VAL A 241 -78.35 70.30 3.00
N THR A 242 -77.11 70.71 3.24
CA THR A 242 -76.71 72.12 3.19
C THR A 242 -76.92 72.73 1.80
N ALA A 243 -76.70 71.97 0.72
CA ALA A 243 -77.00 72.43 -0.64
C ALA A 243 -78.50 72.66 -0.86
N LYS A 244 -79.38 71.82 -0.28
CA LYS A 244 -80.83 72.03 -0.31
C LYS A 244 -81.23 73.25 0.53
N GLU A 245 -80.68 73.40 1.72
CA GLU A 245 -80.92 74.57 2.58
C GLU A 245 -80.46 75.86 1.88
N LEU A 246 -79.29 75.85 1.25
CA LEU A 246 -78.78 76.97 0.46
C LEU A 246 -79.67 77.28 -0.73
N ALA A 247 -80.16 76.27 -1.45
CA ALA A 247 -81.11 76.46 -2.55
C ALA A 247 -82.45 77.05 -2.06
N ALA A 248 -82.96 76.59 -0.91
CA ALA A 248 -84.16 77.13 -0.29
C ALA A 248 -83.97 78.60 0.13
N LEU A 249 -82.85 78.93 0.78
CA LEU A 249 -82.51 80.29 1.17
C LEU A 249 -82.32 81.21 -0.06
N GLN A 250 -81.72 80.70 -1.14
CA GLN A 250 -81.63 81.41 -2.41
C GLN A 250 -83.01 81.67 -3.02
N GLU A 251 -83.93 80.71 -2.93
CA GLU A 251 -85.32 80.88 -3.40
C GLU A 251 -86.07 81.91 -2.54
N GLU A 252 -85.92 81.87 -1.21
CA GLU A 252 -86.46 82.89 -0.31
C GLU A 252 -85.89 84.28 -0.62
N THR A 253 -84.58 84.37 -0.85
CA THR A 253 -83.92 85.62 -1.23
C THR A 253 -84.45 86.12 -2.57
N ARG A 254 -84.64 85.24 -3.57
CA ARG A 254 -85.26 85.59 -4.86
C ARG A 254 -86.70 86.06 -4.69
N LYS A 255 -87.51 85.39 -3.85
CA LYS A 255 -88.88 85.81 -3.52
C LYS A 255 -88.88 87.18 -2.84
N GLY A 256 -87.99 87.39 -1.86
CA GLY A 256 -87.80 88.66 -1.18
C GLY A 256 -87.37 89.78 -2.14
N GLN A 257 -86.42 89.51 -3.03
CA GLN A 257 -86.02 90.45 -4.09
C GLN A 257 -87.18 90.75 -5.05
N ALA A 258 -87.96 89.75 -5.46
CA ALA A 258 -89.14 89.97 -6.30
C ALA A 258 -90.22 90.79 -5.57
N GLN A 259 -90.42 90.57 -4.28
CA GLN A 259 -91.30 91.38 -3.45
C GLN A 259 -90.78 92.81 -3.29
N GLN A 260 -89.47 92.99 -3.05
CA GLN A 260 -88.83 94.31 -3.01
C GLN A 260 -88.97 95.05 -4.34
N LEU A 261 -88.77 94.37 -5.47
CA LEU A 261 -88.99 94.95 -6.80
C LEU A 261 -90.44 95.40 -6.97
N LYS A 262 -91.43 94.55 -6.64
CA LYS A 262 -92.85 94.95 -6.66
C LYS A 262 -93.15 96.14 -5.76
N LEU A 263 -92.61 96.16 -4.54
CA LEU A 263 -92.75 97.30 -3.63
C LEU A 263 -92.08 98.55 -4.19
N SER A 264 -90.90 98.44 -4.81
CA SER A 264 -90.22 99.56 -5.45
C SER A 264 -90.98 100.08 -6.68
N GLU A 265 -91.61 99.19 -7.45
CA GLU A 265 -92.53 99.56 -8.53
C GLU A 265 -93.74 100.30 -7.97
N HIS A 266 -94.38 99.80 -6.91
CA HIS A 266 -95.47 100.50 -6.23
C HIS A 266 -95.06 101.86 -5.68
N VAL A 267 -93.87 101.97 -5.08
CA VAL A 267 -93.33 103.27 -4.61
C VAL A 267 -93.10 104.20 -5.80
N SER A 268 -92.53 103.71 -6.91
CA SER A 268 -92.34 104.51 -8.12
C SER A 268 -93.66 104.94 -8.76
N GLN A 269 -94.69 104.09 -8.70
CA GLN A 269 -96.05 104.43 -9.14
C GLN A 269 -96.62 105.54 -8.26
N ILE A 270 -96.55 105.41 -6.94
CA ILE A 270 -96.98 106.45 -6.00
C ILE A 270 -96.20 107.76 -6.22
N ASP A 271 -94.88 107.70 -6.44
CA ASP A 271 -94.07 108.88 -6.75
C ASP A 271 -94.43 109.49 -8.11
N SER A 272 -94.77 108.69 -9.12
CA SER A 272 -95.26 109.16 -10.42
C SER A 272 -96.65 109.82 -10.30
N GLU A 273 -97.55 109.26 -9.48
CA GLU A 273 -98.85 109.84 -9.18
C GLU A 273 -98.67 111.14 -8.39
N ARG A 274 -97.76 111.16 -7.41
CA ARG A 274 -97.42 112.34 -6.63
C ARG A 274 -96.82 113.44 -7.50
N THR A 275 -95.89 113.13 -8.39
CA THR A 275 -95.31 114.12 -9.32
C THR A 275 -96.35 114.62 -10.31
N LEU A 276 -97.22 113.76 -10.82
CA LEU A 276 -98.36 114.19 -11.65
C LEU A 276 -99.30 115.12 -10.88
N LEU A 277 -99.60 114.82 -9.62
CA LEU A 277 -100.41 115.69 -8.74
C LEU A 277 -99.70 117.02 -8.45
N GLN A 278 -98.38 117.01 -8.22
CA GLN A 278 -97.58 118.22 -8.06
C GLN A 278 -97.57 119.07 -9.33
N GLU A 279 -97.47 118.45 -10.52
CA GLU A 279 -97.52 119.17 -11.79
C GLU A 279 -98.92 119.72 -12.08
N ARG A 280 -99.98 118.96 -11.78
CA ARG A 280 -101.37 119.47 -11.81
C ARG A 280 -101.56 120.66 -10.87
N LEU A 281 -100.99 120.61 -9.67
CA LEU A 281 -101.00 121.72 -8.72
C LEU A 281 -100.24 122.93 -9.28
N ARG A 282 -99.06 122.72 -9.88
CA ARG A 282 -98.28 123.78 -10.53
C ARG A 282 -99.05 124.43 -11.68
N VAL A 283 -99.69 123.65 -12.54
CA VAL A 283 -100.55 124.17 -13.63
C VAL A 283 -101.73 124.95 -13.06
N ALA A 284 -102.41 124.44 -12.03
CA ALA A 284 -103.49 125.17 -11.38
C ALA A 284 -103.02 126.49 -10.74
N LEU A 285 -101.81 126.53 -10.18
CA LEU A 285 -101.19 127.76 -9.69
C LEU A 285 -100.86 128.74 -10.82
N LEU A 286 -100.29 128.27 -11.94
CA LEU A 286 -100.03 129.10 -13.13
C LEU A 286 -101.33 129.60 -13.79
N GLU A 287 -102.37 128.80 -13.82
CA GLU A 287 -103.71 129.22 -14.24
C GLU A 287 -104.30 130.26 -13.29
N SER A 288 -104.05 130.14 -11.98
CA SER A 288 -104.44 131.16 -11.01
C SER A 288 -103.62 132.44 -11.18
N GLU A 289 -102.32 132.36 -11.40
CA GLU A 289 -101.45 133.52 -11.63
C GLU A 289 -101.79 134.22 -12.93
N SER A 290 -102.05 133.49 -14.01
CA SER A 290 -102.50 134.07 -15.29
C SER A 290 -103.90 134.69 -15.17
N ARG A 291 -104.82 134.11 -14.40
CA ARG A 291 -106.09 134.77 -14.04
C ARG A 291 -105.88 136.04 -13.21
N GLN A 292 -104.93 136.04 -12.27
CA GLN A 292 -104.58 137.23 -11.50
C GLN A 292 -103.95 138.31 -12.40
N GLN A 293 -103.09 137.94 -13.34
CA GLN A 293 -102.51 138.85 -14.33
C GLN A 293 -103.57 139.41 -15.26
N ALA A 294 -104.50 138.58 -15.77
CA ALA A 294 -105.63 139.04 -16.57
C ALA A 294 -106.54 140.00 -15.76
N LEU A 295 -106.78 139.72 -14.47
CA LEU A 295 -107.49 140.65 -13.58
C LEU A 295 -106.74 141.98 -13.38
N ALA A 296 -105.40 141.94 -13.29
CA ALA A 296 -104.57 143.14 -13.20
C ALA A 296 -104.59 143.94 -14.53
N GLU A 297 -104.54 143.28 -15.69
CA GLU A 297 -104.69 143.88 -17.01
C GLU A 297 -106.09 144.50 -17.20
N HIS A 298 -107.15 143.82 -16.75
CA HIS A 298 -108.49 144.40 -16.67
C HIS A 298 -108.54 145.61 -15.73
N GLY A 299 -107.80 145.59 -14.62
CA GLY A 299 -107.63 146.74 -13.73
C GLY A 299 -106.90 147.91 -14.40
N HIS A 300 -105.85 147.64 -15.18
CA HIS A 300 -105.10 148.67 -15.91
C HIS A 300 -105.90 149.26 -17.08
N THR A 301 -106.64 148.43 -17.81
CA THR A 301 -107.53 148.88 -18.89
C THR A 301 -108.70 149.69 -18.34
N ASN A 302 -109.29 149.31 -17.21
CA ASN A 302 -110.28 150.15 -16.51
C ASN A 302 -109.70 151.50 -16.09
N LYS A 303 -108.51 151.53 -15.46
CA LYS A 303 -107.83 152.79 -15.11
C LYS A 303 -107.53 153.65 -16.34
N ARG A 304 -107.20 153.02 -17.48
CA ARG A 304 -106.95 153.73 -18.74
C ARG A 304 -108.24 154.33 -19.32
N LEU A 305 -109.34 153.57 -19.29
CA LEU A 305 -110.66 154.04 -19.69
C LEU A 305 -111.16 155.15 -18.76
N GLU A 306 -110.94 155.05 -17.45
CA GLU A 306 -111.23 156.12 -16.48
C GLU A 306 -110.45 157.41 -16.79
N LEU A 307 -109.16 157.30 -17.14
CA LEU A 307 -108.33 158.44 -17.55
C LEU A 307 -108.77 159.03 -18.91
N GLU A 308 -109.21 158.21 -19.86
CA GLU A 308 -109.81 158.67 -21.12
C GLU A 308 -111.17 159.36 -20.88
N LEU A 309 -111.96 158.87 -19.93
CA LEU A 309 -113.23 159.48 -19.48
C LEU A 309 -113.00 160.84 -18.79
N MET A 310 -111.97 160.96 -17.95
CA MET A 310 -111.58 162.22 -17.31
C MET A 310 -111.07 163.24 -18.34
N LYS A 311 -110.31 162.80 -19.35
CA LYS A 311 -109.89 163.67 -20.46
C LYS A 311 -111.06 164.14 -21.31
N ALA A 312 -112.06 163.28 -21.56
CA ALA A 312 -113.28 163.65 -22.28
C ALA A 312 -114.18 164.61 -21.46
N HIS A 313 -114.20 164.51 -20.13
CA HIS A 313 -114.91 165.47 -19.28
C HIS A 313 -114.21 166.84 -19.25
N ALA A 314 -112.88 166.86 -19.19
CA ALA A 314 -112.10 168.11 -19.23
C ALA A 314 -112.22 168.88 -20.56
N THR A 315 -112.37 168.18 -21.70
CA THR A 315 -112.58 168.83 -23.00
C THR A 315 -114.00 169.39 -23.16
N ILE A 316 -114.99 168.78 -22.53
CA ILE A 316 -116.38 169.28 -22.50
C ILE A 316 -116.49 170.54 -21.61
N GLU A 317 -115.74 170.61 -20.50
CA GLU A 317 -115.70 171.82 -19.66
C GLU A 317 -114.92 172.98 -20.31
N ALA A 318 -113.84 172.69 -21.03
CA ALA A 318 -113.08 173.71 -21.78
C ALA A 318 -113.89 174.37 -22.92
N LEU A 319 -114.78 173.61 -23.58
CA LEU A 319 -115.66 174.15 -24.63
C LEU A 319 -116.86 174.94 -24.08
N ARG A 320 -117.28 174.71 -22.82
CA ARG A 320 -118.33 175.49 -22.15
C ARG A 320 -117.83 176.83 -21.61
N LEU A 321 -116.56 176.96 -21.24
CA LEU A 321 -115.95 178.20 -20.74
C LEU A 321 -115.50 179.17 -21.86
N ALA A 322 -115.34 178.69 -23.11
CA ALA A 322 -115.05 179.52 -24.27
C ALA A 322 -116.29 180.27 -24.85
N ALA A 323 -117.50 179.98 -24.36
CA ALA A 323 -118.76 180.56 -24.84
C ALA A 323 -119.22 181.82 -24.07
N ALA A 324 -118.40 182.43 -23.19
CA ALA A 324 -118.86 183.45 -22.24
C ALA A 324 -118.10 184.81 -22.20
N VAL A 325 -117.06 185.08 -23.02
CA VAL A 325 -116.24 186.31 -22.85
C VAL A 325 -115.83 187.07 -24.13
N ALA A 326 -116.69 187.13 -25.15
CA ALA A 326 -116.65 188.22 -26.15
C ALA A 326 -117.98 188.16 -26.91
N THR A 327 -118.81 189.19 -26.92
CA THR A 327 -118.58 190.39 -27.74
C THR A 327 -119.41 191.59 -27.25
N ALA A 328 -118.89 192.81 -27.45
CA ALA A 328 -119.65 194.06 -27.39
C ALA A 328 -118.89 195.19 -28.13
N PRO A 329 -119.55 196.26 -28.65
CA PRO A 329 -120.95 196.32 -29.16
C PRO A 329 -121.15 197.26 -30.39
N GLU A 330 -122.22 197.07 -31.20
CA GLU A 330 -123.00 198.18 -31.79
C GLU A 330 -124.32 197.76 -32.51
N ALA A 331 -125.36 198.54 -32.22
CA ALA A 331 -126.58 198.93 -32.95
C ALA A 331 -127.08 198.13 -34.18
N THR A 332 -128.33 197.66 -34.14
CA THR A 332 -129.54 198.31 -34.71
C THR A 332 -130.74 197.34 -34.64
N PRO A 333 -131.99 197.84 -34.64
CA PRO A 333 -133.04 197.32 -33.78
C PRO A 333 -134.24 196.79 -34.62
N PRO A 334 -135.50 196.95 -34.16
CA PRO A 334 -136.45 195.87 -33.95
C PRO A 334 -137.43 195.68 -35.13
N ALA A 335 -138.22 194.60 -35.05
CA ALA A 335 -139.11 194.05 -36.08
C ALA A 335 -138.41 193.32 -37.23
#